data_AF-A0A0E1XBS8-F1
#
_entry.id   AF-A0A0E1XBS8-F1
#
_cell.length_a   1.000
_cell.length_b   1.000
_cell.length_c   1.000
_cell.angle_alpha   90.00
_cell.angle_beta   90.00
_cell.angle_gamma   90.00
#
_symmetry.space_group_name_H-M   'P 1'
#
loop_
_entity.id
_entity.type
_entity.pdbx_description
1 polymer ?
#
loop_
_entity_poly.entity_id
_entity_poly.type
_entity_poly.pdbx_seq_one_letter_code
_entity_poly.pdbx_strand_id
1 'polypeptide(L)'
;MDKVEDPNLKNKIENFKFFSQYADFRDLKYYKNGNISSTDNVPSYDAEYKMSNTDKNVKKLREVYPITTKKSPVLKLHIDGDIKGSSVGYKNIEYNFSKVKDQETAVRDFVNFGPSDGGAKVY
;
A
#
# COMPACT_ATOMS: atom_id res chain seq x y z
N MET A 1 -14.39 -23.43 3.03
CA MET A 1 -14.63 -22.12 2.39
C MET A 1 -16.13 -21.98 2.23
N ASP A 2 -16.67 -20.86 2.69
CA ASP A 2 -18.08 -20.56 2.46
C ASP A 2 -18.36 -20.48 0.95
N LYS A 3 -19.58 -20.85 0.55
CA LYS A 3 -19.94 -20.95 -0.87
C LYS A 3 -20.21 -19.56 -1.43
N VAL A 4 -19.51 -19.21 -2.52
CA VAL A 4 -19.79 -18.01 -3.32
C VAL A 4 -20.65 -18.41 -4.51
N GLU A 5 -21.91 -17.95 -4.54
CA GLU A 5 -22.88 -18.36 -5.56
C GLU A 5 -22.75 -17.60 -6.88
N ASP A 6 -22.36 -16.32 -6.84
CA ASP A 6 -22.14 -15.51 -8.05
C ASP A 6 -20.85 -15.94 -8.76
N PRO A 7 -20.91 -16.47 -9.99
CA PRO A 7 -19.73 -16.90 -10.75
C PRO A 7 -18.74 -15.75 -11.03
N ASN A 8 -19.23 -14.52 -11.24
CA ASN A 8 -18.38 -13.36 -11.48
C ASN A 8 -17.61 -12.96 -10.22
N LEU A 9 -18.28 -12.99 -9.07
CA LEU A 9 -17.63 -12.73 -7.79
C LEU A 9 -16.60 -13.82 -7.47
N LYS A 10 -16.95 -15.10 -7.68
CA LYS A 10 -16.02 -16.22 -7.52
C LYS A 10 -14.77 -16.04 -8.37
N ASN A 11 -14.94 -15.72 -9.66
CA ASN A 11 -13.80 -15.49 -10.56
C ASN A 11 -12.94 -14.28 -10.14
N LYS A 12 -13.54 -13.21 -9.60
CA LYS A 12 -12.79 -12.07 -9.04
C LYS A 12 -11.96 -12.46 -7.83
N ILE A 13 -12.51 -13.29 -6.93
CA ILE A 13 -11.80 -13.77 -5.73
C ILE A 13 -10.63 -14.68 -6.14
N GLU A 14 -10.87 -15.65 -7.03
CA GLU A 14 -9.85 -16.61 -7.46
C GLU A 14 -8.68 -15.97 -8.21
N ASN A 15 -8.95 -14.91 -8.98
CA ASN A 15 -7.91 -14.17 -9.72
C ASN A 15 -7.38 -12.94 -8.98
N PHE A 16 -7.84 -12.68 -7.76
CA PHE A 16 -7.36 -11.55 -6.97
C PHE A 16 -5.86 -11.73 -6.68
N LYS A 17 -5.11 -10.63 -6.83
CA LYS A 17 -3.69 -10.57 -6.45
C LYS A 17 -3.50 -9.40 -5.50
N PHE A 18 -2.82 -9.66 -4.39
CA PHE A 18 -2.31 -8.59 -3.53
C PHE A 18 -1.34 -7.71 -4.34
N PHE A 19 -1.28 -6.42 -4.03
CA PHE A 19 -0.41 -5.50 -4.75
C PHE A 19 1.07 -5.89 -4.61
N SER A 20 1.46 -6.38 -3.43
CA SER A 20 2.77 -7.01 -3.19
C SER A 20 3.15 -8.14 -4.17
N GLN A 21 2.19 -8.83 -4.79
CA GLN A 21 2.47 -9.92 -5.74
C GLN A 21 2.80 -9.44 -7.16
N TYR A 22 2.57 -8.17 -7.48
CA TYR A 22 2.82 -7.64 -8.84
C TYR A 22 3.45 -6.25 -8.88
N ALA A 23 3.63 -5.58 -7.75
CA ALA A 23 4.32 -4.30 -7.69
C ALA A 23 5.80 -4.42 -8.11
N ASP A 24 6.30 -3.38 -8.76
CA ASP A 24 7.67 -3.26 -9.28
C ASP A 24 8.22 -1.90 -8.85
N PHE A 25 8.79 -1.83 -7.65
CA PHE A 25 9.39 -0.62 -7.11
C PHE A 25 10.84 -0.45 -7.57
N ARG A 26 11.22 0.80 -7.81
CA ARG A 26 12.64 1.18 -7.94
C ARG A 26 13.20 1.47 -6.55
N ASP A 27 14.52 1.57 -6.43
CA ASP A 27 15.11 2.11 -5.20
C ASP A 27 14.53 3.50 -4.88
N LEU A 28 14.29 3.78 -3.60
CA LEU A 28 13.74 5.06 -3.13
C LEU A 28 14.56 6.28 -3.60
N LYS A 29 15.88 6.11 -3.76
CA LYS A 29 16.78 7.17 -4.28
C LYS A 29 16.42 7.68 -5.68
N TYR A 30 15.66 6.92 -6.47
CA TYR A 30 15.24 7.33 -7.81
C TYR A 30 13.91 8.09 -7.83
N TYR A 31 13.21 8.19 -6.70
CA TYR A 31 12.03 9.03 -6.56
C TYR A 31 12.48 10.44 -6.22
N LYS A 32 12.12 11.40 -7.08
CA LYS A 32 12.55 12.80 -6.96
C LYS A 32 11.55 13.60 -6.16
N ASN A 33 12.04 14.62 -5.46
CA ASN A 33 11.24 15.63 -4.75
C ASN A 33 10.24 15.02 -3.75
N GLY A 34 10.69 14.01 -3.01
CA GLY A 34 9.91 13.43 -1.92
C GLY A 34 9.77 14.41 -0.76
N ASN A 35 8.58 14.48 -0.17
CA ASN A 35 8.42 15.08 1.15
C ASN A 35 8.60 14.00 2.20
N ILE A 36 9.56 14.16 3.11
CA ILE A 36 9.87 13.18 4.16
C ILE A 36 9.65 13.85 5.51
N SER A 37 8.88 13.21 6.38
CA SER A 37 8.63 13.69 7.74
C SER A 37 8.76 12.57 8.76
N SER A 38 9.17 12.93 9.96
CA SER A 38 9.16 12.05 11.13
C SER A 38 8.39 12.71 12.27
N THR A 39 7.69 11.89 13.06
CA THR A 39 7.06 12.33 14.31
C THR A 39 7.87 11.80 15.49
N ASP A 40 8.31 12.68 16.39
CA ASP A 40 9.19 12.28 17.50
C ASP A 40 8.43 11.66 18.68
N ASN A 41 7.18 12.08 18.91
CA ASN A 41 6.37 11.60 20.05
C ASN A 41 5.82 10.19 19.86
N VAL A 42 5.60 9.80 18.60
CA VAL A 42 5.22 8.46 18.17
C VAL A 42 6.14 8.17 17.00
N PRO A 43 7.12 7.26 17.12
CA PRO A 43 8.08 7.02 16.05
C PRO A 43 7.34 6.57 14.80
N SER A 44 7.13 7.50 13.90
CA SER A 44 6.46 7.31 12.63
C SER A 44 7.16 8.12 11.57
N TYR A 45 7.20 7.56 10.37
CA TYR A 45 7.92 8.12 9.24
C TYR A 45 7.03 8.09 8.01
N ASP A 46 6.91 9.23 7.36
CA ASP A 46 6.14 9.41 6.14
C ASP A 46 7.06 9.84 5.01
N ALA A 47 6.81 9.29 3.82
CA ALA A 47 7.39 9.77 2.59
C ALA A 47 6.32 9.89 1.50
N GLU A 48 6.18 11.08 0.91
CA GLU A 48 5.23 11.35 -0.17
C GLU A 48 5.96 11.70 -1.47
N TYR A 49 5.57 11.06 -2.57
CA TYR A 49 6.15 11.26 -3.89
C TYR A 49 5.06 11.47 -4.94
N LYS A 50 5.18 12.53 -5.73
CA LYS A 50 4.31 12.71 -6.90
C LYS A 50 4.72 11.71 -7.98
N MET A 51 3.80 10.83 -8.37
CA MET A 51 4.06 9.80 -9.37
C MET A 51 3.65 10.26 -10.76
N SER A 52 4.29 9.68 -11.78
CA SER A 52 3.86 9.86 -13.18
C SER A 52 2.81 8.82 -13.55
N ASN A 53 1.86 9.17 -14.43
CA ASN A 53 0.97 8.18 -15.05
C ASN A 53 1.72 7.17 -15.94
N THR A 54 2.97 7.46 -16.32
CA THR A 54 3.83 6.53 -17.06
C THR A 54 4.58 5.55 -16.16
N ASP A 55 4.53 5.73 -14.84
CA ASP A 55 5.13 4.81 -13.87
C ASP A 55 4.53 3.40 -14.00
N LYS A 56 5.37 2.37 -13.85
CA LYS A 56 4.97 0.97 -14.05
C LYS A 56 3.87 0.55 -13.08
N ASN A 57 3.97 0.90 -11.81
CA ASN A 57 2.97 0.51 -10.82
C ASN A 57 1.68 1.29 -11.02
N VAL A 58 1.77 2.57 -11.40
CA VAL A 58 0.57 3.38 -11.73
C VAL A 58 -0.19 2.78 -12.91
N LYS A 59 0.51 2.30 -13.96
CA LYS A 59 -0.13 1.59 -15.08
C LYS A 59 -0.82 0.30 -14.64
N LYS A 60 -0.10 -0.57 -13.92
CA LYS A 60 -0.65 -1.84 -13.39
C LYS A 60 -1.91 -1.61 -12.55
N LEU A 61 -1.92 -0.60 -11.67
CA LEU A 61 -3.10 -0.27 -10.86
C LEU A 61 -4.32 0.12 -11.71
N ARG A 62 -4.11 0.84 -12.83
CA ARG A 62 -5.19 1.22 -13.76
C ARG A 62 -5.68 0.05 -14.62
N GLU A 63 -4.85 -0.97 -14.84
CA GLU A 63 -5.24 -2.20 -15.53
C GLU A 63 -6.08 -3.09 -14.61
N VAL A 64 -5.76 -3.15 -13.32
CA VAL A 64 -6.44 -3.99 -12.33
C VAL A 64 -7.73 -3.37 -11.80
N TYR A 65 -7.76 -2.05 -11.61
CA TYR A 65 -8.89 -1.35 -10.99
C TYR A 65 -9.50 -0.30 -11.93
N PRO A 66 -10.82 -0.07 -11.90
CA PRO A 66 -11.52 0.88 -12.76
C PRO A 66 -11.30 2.35 -12.32
N ILE A 67 -10.05 2.79 -12.27
CA ILE A 67 -9.66 4.14 -11.85
C ILE A 67 -9.87 5.11 -13.03
N THR A 68 -10.98 5.84 -13.01
CA THR A 68 -11.43 6.72 -14.11
C THR A 68 -10.70 8.06 -14.18
N THR A 69 -10.17 8.56 -13.05
CA THR A 69 -9.45 9.84 -13.02
C THR A 69 -8.15 9.78 -13.81
N LYS A 70 -7.90 10.78 -14.66
CA LYS A 70 -6.65 10.90 -15.43
C LYS A 70 -5.52 11.56 -14.64
N LYS A 71 -5.79 12.04 -13.42
CA LYS A 71 -4.78 12.69 -12.56
C LYS A 71 -3.70 11.69 -12.17
N SER A 72 -2.47 12.16 -12.08
CA SER A 72 -1.35 11.34 -11.62
C SER A 72 -1.42 11.21 -10.09
N PRO A 73 -1.13 10.01 -9.53
CA PRO A 73 -1.29 9.82 -8.10
C PRO A 73 -0.11 10.39 -7.29
N VAL A 74 -0.33 10.50 -5.99
CA VAL A 74 0.73 10.63 -4.98
C VAL A 74 0.94 9.26 -4.35
N LEU A 75 2.19 8.78 -4.37
CA LEU A 75 2.63 7.61 -3.60
C LEU A 75 2.95 8.07 -2.18
N LYS A 76 2.32 7.47 -1.18
CA LYS A 76 2.66 7.64 0.23
C LYS A 76 3.20 6.34 0.81
N LEU A 77 4.29 6.46 1.54
CA LEU A 77 4.89 5.39 2.32
C LEU A 77 4.80 5.81 3.78
N HIS A 78 4.27 4.93 4.62
CA HIS A 78 4.13 5.19 6.05
C HIS A 78 4.71 4.01 6.82
N ILE A 79 5.54 4.31 7.82
CA ILE A 79 6.17 3.32 8.71
C ILE A 79 5.91 3.75 10.14
N ASP A 80 5.27 2.89 10.92
CA ASP A 80 5.20 3.02 12.38
C ASP A 80 6.28 2.16 13.05
N GLY A 81 6.80 2.66 14.19
CA GLY A 81 7.81 2.00 15.01
C GLY A 81 9.23 2.45 14.69
N ASP A 82 10.21 1.85 15.36
CA ASP A 82 11.62 2.17 15.15
C ASP A 82 12.05 1.84 13.71
N ILE A 83 12.57 2.85 12.98
CA ILE A 83 13.07 2.69 11.61
C ILE A 83 14.25 1.72 11.51
N LYS A 84 14.99 1.52 12.61
CA LYS A 84 16.09 0.54 12.71
C LYS A 84 15.59 -0.90 12.85
N GLY A 85 14.28 -1.09 13.04
CA GLY A 85 13.62 -2.38 13.01
C GLY A 85 13.41 -2.99 14.39
N SER A 86 12.25 -2.73 14.99
CA SER A 86 11.62 -3.69 15.89
C SER A 86 10.98 -4.81 15.06
N SER A 87 10.94 -6.04 15.59
CA SER A 87 10.24 -7.19 14.98
C SER A 87 8.73 -6.98 14.78
N VAL A 88 8.20 -5.88 15.30
CA VAL A 88 6.81 -5.44 15.21
C VAL A 88 6.83 -4.05 14.57
N GLY A 89 6.13 -3.87 13.44
CA GLY A 89 6.07 -2.58 12.76
C GLY A 89 5.15 -2.60 11.56
N TYR A 90 4.41 -1.50 11.37
CA TYR A 90 3.38 -1.36 10.35
C TYR A 90 3.98 -0.65 9.14
N LYS A 91 3.93 -1.27 7.96
CA LYS A 91 4.38 -0.66 6.71
C LYS A 91 3.19 -0.55 5.76
N ASN A 92 2.80 0.68 5.48
CA ASN A 92 1.66 1.01 4.64
C ASN A 92 2.12 1.72 3.37
N ILE A 93 1.50 1.37 2.26
CA ILE A 93 1.68 2.01 0.98
C ILE A 93 0.34 2.47 0.41
N GLU A 94 0.26 3.71 -0.03
CA GLU A 94 -0.93 4.30 -0.62
C GLU A 94 -0.61 4.96 -1.95
N TYR A 95 -1.41 4.66 -2.97
CA TYR A 95 -1.49 5.46 -4.20
C TYR A 95 -2.77 6.28 -4.17
N ASN A 96 -2.65 7.59 -3.96
CA ASN A 96 -3.78 8.51 -3.92
C ASN A 96 -3.96 9.22 -5.27
N PHE A 97 -5.03 8.92 -6.00
CA PHE A 97 -5.33 9.51 -7.31
C PHE A 97 -6.21 10.77 -7.24
N SER A 98 -7.03 10.87 -6.20
CA SER A 98 -7.78 12.08 -5.86
C SER A 98 -8.09 12.12 -4.38
N LYS A 99 -7.85 13.28 -3.76
CA LYS A 99 -8.25 13.60 -2.39
C LYS A 99 -9.17 14.81 -2.42
N VAL A 100 -10.35 14.64 -3.01
CA VAL A 100 -11.43 15.63 -2.94
C VAL A 100 -12.36 15.17 -1.82
N LYS A 101 -12.84 16.11 -0.99
CA LYS A 101 -13.81 15.82 0.06
C LYS A 101 -14.98 15.03 -0.55
N ASP A 102 -15.32 13.89 0.06
CA ASP A 102 -16.37 12.95 -0.37
C ASP A 102 -16.11 12.19 -1.70
N GLN A 103 -14.95 12.39 -2.35
CA GLN A 103 -14.56 11.74 -3.61
C GLN A 103 -13.08 11.34 -3.59
N GLU A 104 -12.73 10.49 -2.64
CA GLU A 104 -11.40 9.88 -2.59
C GLU A 104 -11.28 8.71 -3.56
N THR A 105 -10.18 8.64 -4.29
CA THR A 105 -9.80 7.45 -5.06
C THR A 105 -8.37 7.09 -4.69
N ALA A 106 -8.21 6.02 -3.91
CA ALA A 106 -6.93 5.54 -3.45
C ALA A 106 -6.86 4.02 -3.49
N VAL A 107 -5.66 3.49 -3.73
CA VAL A 107 -5.32 2.08 -3.51
C VAL A 107 -4.37 2.02 -2.34
N ARG A 108 -4.66 1.16 -1.36
CA ARG A 108 -3.88 0.99 -0.13
C ARG A 108 -3.48 -0.48 -0.02
N ASP A 109 -2.22 -0.73 0.30
CA ASP A 109 -1.73 -2.06 0.65
C ASP A 109 -0.91 -1.99 1.93
N PHE A 110 -0.94 -3.05 2.69
CA PHE A 110 -0.36 -3.08 4.02
C PHE A 110 0.34 -4.42 4.25
N VAL A 111 1.57 -4.35 4.76
CA VAL A 111 2.35 -5.53 5.12
C VAL A 111 2.76 -5.41 6.58
N ASN A 112 2.30 -6.37 7.38
CA ASN A 112 2.72 -6.53 8.76
C ASN A 112 3.63 -7.74 8.91
N PHE A 113 4.67 -7.61 9.72
CA PHE A 113 5.36 -8.75 10.28
C PHE A 113 5.08 -8.79 11.78
N GLY A 114 4.48 -9.88 12.24
CA GLY A 114 4.08 -10.04 13.63
C GLY A 114 4.24 -11.49 14.08
N PRO A 115 4.20 -11.74 15.40
CA PRO A 115 4.25 -13.10 15.93
C PRO A 115 3.06 -13.92 15.42
N SER A 116 3.28 -15.21 15.20
CA SER A 116 2.17 -16.15 15.03
C SER A 116 1.47 -16.39 16.37
N ASP A 117 0.22 -16.83 16.34
CA ASP A 117 -0.58 -17.14 17.54
C ASP A 117 -0.06 -18.35 18.37
N GLY A 118 1.20 -18.76 18.16
CA GLY A 118 1.90 -19.76 18.98
C GLY A 118 2.28 -19.18 20.33
N GLY A 119 1.32 -19.19 21.26
CA GLY A 119 1.41 -18.58 22.57
C GLY A 119 2.69 -18.88 23.36
N ALA A 120 3.14 -17.87 24.11
CA ALA A 120 4.04 -18.06 25.23
C ALA A 120 3.34 -18.95 26.27
N LYS A 121 3.54 -20.27 26.19
CA LYS A 121 3.45 -21.11 27.38
C LYS A 121 4.66 -20.79 28.23
N VAL A 122 4.44 -19.90 29.19
CA VAL A 122 5.33 -19.73 30.34
C VAL A 122 5.24 -21.06 31.11
N TYR A 123 6.32 -21.84 31.11
CA TYR A 123 6.52 -22.96 32.04
C TYR A 123 7.17 -22.44 33.32
#